data_AF-A0A1Q7WUM0-F1
#
_entry.id   AF-A0A1Q7WUM0-F1
#
_cell.length_a   1.000
_cell.length_b   1.000
_cell.length_c   1.000
_cell.angle_alpha   90.00
_cell.angle_beta   90.00
_cell.angle_gamma   90.00
#
_symmetry.space_group_name_H-M   'P 1'
#
loop_
_entity.id
_entity.type
_entity.pdbx_description
1 polymer ?
#
loop_
_entity_poly.entity_id
_entity_poly.type
_entity_poly.pdbx_seq_one_letter_code
_entity_poly.pdbx_strand_id
1 'polypeptide(L)'
;MGFHMLDLIPVLLIALAIMGPKALQSMSRNLGKGIGQAKEVKDQLLSELPVEEISKVAHQIPTSPQQAIQKILPPSEKEPETKEK
;
A
#
# COMPACT_ATOMS: atom_id res chain seq x y z
N MET A 1 -24.90 10.38 13.97
CA MET A 1 -25.38 10.54 12.58
C MET A 1 -24.47 9.68 11.72
N GLY A 2 -24.87 8.43 11.44
CA GLY A 2 -24.05 7.47 10.68
C GLY A 2 -24.42 7.52 9.21
N PHE A 3 -23.43 7.50 8.32
CA PHE A 3 -23.64 7.36 6.88
C PHE A 3 -24.11 5.93 6.61
N HIS A 4 -25.35 5.78 6.15
CA HIS A 4 -25.88 4.47 5.79
C HIS A 4 -25.55 4.20 4.32
N MET A 5 -25.28 2.93 3.97
CA MET A 5 -25.12 2.52 2.56
C MET A 5 -26.33 2.91 1.69
N LEU A 6 -27.51 3.09 2.31
CA LEU A 6 -28.72 3.58 1.64
C LEU A 6 -28.62 5.07 1.25
N ASP A 7 -27.86 5.88 1.99
CA ASP A 7 -27.63 7.31 1.65
C ASP A 7 -26.76 7.45 0.38
N LEU A 8 -26.03 6.41 0.00
CA LEU A 8 -25.26 6.36 -1.24
C LEU A 8 -26.17 6.24 -2.48
N ILE A 9 -27.37 5.66 -2.34
CA ILE A 9 -28.28 5.41 -3.47
C ILE A 9 -28.64 6.70 -4.21
N PRO A 10 -29.12 7.78 -3.56
CA PRO A 10 -29.43 9.02 -4.27
C PRO A 10 -28.20 9.63 -4.96
N VAL A 11 -27.01 9.56 -4.35
CA VAL A 11 -25.76 10.03 -4.97
C VAL A 11 -25.43 9.22 -6.21
N LEU A 12 -25.55 7.89 -6.14
CA LEU A 12 -25.31 6.99 -7.27
C LEU A 12 -26.32 7.26 -8.40
N LEU A 13 -27.59 7.52 -8.09
CA LEU A 13 -28.61 7.85 -9.08
C LEU A 13 -28.30 9.17 -9.80
N ILE A 14 -27.86 10.20 -9.07
CA ILE A 14 -27.45 11.49 -9.67
C ILE A 14 -26.23 11.30 -10.56
N ALA A 15 -25.21 10.58 -10.08
CA ALA A 15 -24.02 10.29 -10.88
C ALA A 15 -24.35 9.51 -12.16
N LEU A 16 -25.27 8.54 -12.07
CA LEU A 16 -25.77 7.79 -13.21
C LEU A 16 -26.65 8.62 -14.15
N ALA A 17 -27.39 9.61 -13.65
CA ALA A 17 -28.17 10.51 -14.48
C ALA A 17 -27.25 11.41 -15.32
N ILE A 18 -26.12 11.87 -14.75
CA ILE A 18 -25.15 12.72 -15.44
C ILE A 18 -24.30 11.91 -16.43
N MET A 19 -23.70 10.82 -15.97
CA MET A 19 -22.75 10.04 -16.76
C MET A 19 -23.43 8.98 -17.64
N GLY A 20 -24.61 8.52 -17.24
CA GLY A 20 -25.36 7.45 -17.90
C GLY A 20 -24.93 6.04 -17.44
N PRO A 21 -25.85 5.07 -17.38
CA PRO A 21 -25.54 3.70 -16.99
C PRO A 21 -24.63 2.99 -18.00
N LYS A 22 -24.68 3.38 -19.28
CA LYS A 22 -23.82 2.82 -20.33
C LYS A 22 -22.35 3.19 -20.15
N ALA A 23 -22.07 4.43 -19.74
CA ALA A 23 -20.71 4.88 -19.48
C ALA A 23 -20.11 4.20 -18.25
N LEU A 24 -20.89 3.99 -17.19
CA LEU A 24 -20.44 3.20 -16.05
C LEU A 24 -20.12 1.76 -16.48
N GLN A 25 -20.99 1.13 -17.27
CA GLN A 25 -20.78 -0.23 -17.77
C GLN A 25 -19.51 -0.36 -18.63
N SER A 26 -19.26 0.58 -19.55
CA SER A 26 -18.06 0.55 -20.39
C SER A 26 -16.79 0.81 -19.57
N MET A 27 -16.84 1.77 -18.64
CA MET A 27 -15.73 2.08 -17.74
C MET A 27 -15.41 0.89 -16.83
N SER A 28 -16.41 0.25 -16.22
CA SER A 28 -16.21 -0.95 -15.40
C SER A 28 -15.63 -2.12 -16.18
N ARG A 29 -16.04 -2.32 -17.45
CA ARG A 29 -15.46 -3.38 -18.30
C ARG A 29 -13.99 -3.11 -18.63
N ASN A 30 -13.64 -1.85 -18.91
CA ASN A 30 -12.26 -1.48 -19.23
C ASN A 30 -11.36 -1.49 -18.00
N LEU A 31 -11.80 -0.90 -16.90
CA LEU A 31 -11.10 -0.94 -15.61
C LEU A 31 -10.99 -2.38 -15.08
N GLY A 32 -12.05 -3.18 -15.21
CA GLY A 32 -12.06 -4.57 -14.76
C GLY A 32 -11.05 -5.44 -15.51
N LYS A 33 -10.91 -5.25 -16.82
CA LYS A 33 -9.85 -5.90 -17.60
C LYS A 33 -8.45 -5.47 -17.16
N GLY A 34 -8.24 -4.16 -16.97
CA GLY A 34 -6.95 -3.63 -16.52
C GLY A 34 -6.54 -4.12 -15.13
N ILE A 35 -7.48 -4.14 -14.18
CA ILE A 35 -7.24 -4.68 -12.83
C ILE A 35 -7.01 -6.19 -12.89
N GLY A 36 -7.76 -6.93 -13.71
CA GLY A 36 -7.57 -8.37 -13.91
C GLY A 36 -6.18 -8.71 -14.44
N GLN A 37 -5.73 -8.01 -15.48
CA GLN A 37 -4.39 -8.18 -16.04
C GLN A 37 -3.30 -7.77 -15.04
N ALA A 38 -3.49 -6.67 -14.32
CA ALA A 38 -2.56 -6.24 -13.28
C ALA A 38 -2.46 -7.27 -12.13
N LYS A 39 -3.59 -7.89 -11.74
CA LYS A 39 -3.61 -8.97 -10.75
C LYS A 39 -2.86 -10.19 -11.28
N GLU A 40 -3.10 -10.59 -12.52
CA GLU A 40 -2.47 -11.78 -13.12
C GLU A 40 -0.95 -11.60 -13.25
N VAL A 41 -0.48 -10.43 -13.68
CA VAL A 41 0.95 -10.10 -13.73
C VAL A 41 1.55 -10.04 -12.32
N LYS A 42 0.86 -9.43 -11.35
CA LYS A 42 1.30 -9.43 -9.94
C LYS A 42 1.39 -10.85 -9.40
N ASP A 43 0.40 -11.70 -9.67
CA ASP A 43 0.36 -13.08 -9.19
C ASP A 43 1.47 -13.93 -9.84
N GLN A 44 1.76 -13.73 -11.13
CA GLN A 44 2.92 -14.33 -11.81
C GLN A 44 4.25 -13.85 -11.21
N LEU A 45 4.41 -12.54 -11.03
CA LEU A 45 5.60 -11.96 -10.39
C LEU A 45 5.81 -12.51 -8.98
N LEU A 46 4.76 -12.61 -8.17
CA LEU A 46 4.83 -13.20 -6.83
C LEU A 46 5.09 -14.71 -6.85
N SER A 47 4.75 -15.40 -7.94
CA SER A 47 5.00 -16.84 -8.07
C SER A 47 6.43 -17.12 -8.58
N GLU A 48 6.98 -16.24 -9.42
CA GLU A 48 8.34 -16.36 -9.96
C GLU A 48 9.41 -15.70 -9.06
N LEU A 49 9.04 -14.68 -8.28
CA LEU A 49 9.90 -14.15 -7.22
C LEU A 49 9.75 -15.04 -5.98
N PRO A 50 10.84 -15.61 -5.43
CA PRO A 50 10.77 -16.31 -4.15
C PRO A 50 10.38 -15.31 -3.06
N VAL A 51 9.09 -15.26 -2.74
CA VAL A 51 8.51 -14.35 -1.73
C VAL A 51 9.17 -14.56 -0.37
N GLU A 52 9.73 -15.74 -0.12
CA GLU A 52 10.62 -16.05 1.00
C GLU A 52 11.82 -15.09 1.12
N GLU A 53 12.45 -14.70 0.00
CA GLU A 53 13.60 -13.79 0.00
C GLU A 53 13.16 -12.33 0.12
N ILE A 54 12.06 -11.93 -0.52
CA ILE A 54 11.53 -10.56 -0.38
C ILE A 54 11.02 -10.32 1.04
N SER A 55 10.38 -11.30 1.68
CA SER A 55 9.96 -11.21 3.09
C SER A 55 11.16 -11.11 4.04
N LYS A 56 12.24 -11.84 3.74
CA LYS A 56 13.50 -11.79 4.51
C LYS A 56 14.25 -10.47 4.33
N VAL A 57 14.22 -9.89 3.13
CA VAL A 57 14.80 -8.56 2.85
C VAL A 57 13.91 -7.45 3.39
N ALA A 58 12.59 -7.54 3.26
CA ALA A 58 11.62 -6.57 3.81
C ALA A 58 11.66 -6.52 5.35
N HIS A 59 11.96 -7.63 6.02
CA HIS A 59 12.28 -7.64 7.45
C HIS A 59 13.62 -6.96 7.80
N GLN A 60 14.52 -6.81 6.85
CA GLN A 60 15.81 -6.15 7.04
C GLN A 60 15.80 -4.66 6.63
N ILE A 61 14.79 -4.23 5.87
CA ILE A 61 14.60 -2.81 5.54
C ILE A 61 13.86 -2.15 6.71
N PRO A 62 14.46 -1.14 7.36
CA PRO A 62 13.84 -0.46 8.48
C PRO A 62 12.55 0.22 8.02
N THR A 63 11.40 -0.25 8.53
CA THR A 63 10.04 0.25 8.23
C THR A 63 9.75 1.61 8.87
N SER A 64 10.75 2.24 9.49
CA SER A 64 10.64 3.56 10.09
C SER A 64 11.89 4.39 9.80
N PRO A 65 11.73 5.67 9.43
CA PRO A 65 12.85 6.60 9.22
C PRO A 65 13.81 6.64 10.43
N GLN A 66 13.28 6.47 11.64
CA GLN A 66 14.05 6.45 12.88
C GLN A 66 15.02 5.27 12.97
N GLN A 67 14.66 4.10 12.42
CA GLN A 67 15.55 2.94 12.40
C GLN A 67 16.63 3.02 11.32
N ALA A 68 16.37 3.73 10.22
CA ALA A 68 17.39 4.03 9.20
C ALA A 68 18.47 4.95 9.78
N ILE A 69 18.08 5.97 10.54
CA ILE A 69 19.01 6.90 11.21
C ILE A 69 19.93 6.15 12.19
N GLN A 70 19.40 5.20 12.97
CA GLN A 70 20.20 4.40 13.90
C GLN A 70 21.20 3.43 13.24
N LYS A 71 20.98 3.05 11.97
CA LYS A 71 21.93 2.23 11.20
C LYS A 71 22.95 3.06 10.41
N ILE A 72 22.64 4.33 10.14
CA ILE A 72 23.50 5.26 9.39
C ILE A 72 24.46 6.00 10.33
N LEU A 73 24.09 6.17 11.61
CA LEU A 73 25.04 6.55 12.65
C LEU A 73 25.80 5.29 13.13
N PRO A 74 27.10 5.12 12.83
CA PRO A 74 27.91 4.15 13.53
C PRO A 74 27.93 4.51 15.03
N PRO A 75 28.15 3.54 15.95
CA PRO A 75 28.26 3.83 17.36
C PRO A 75 29.58 4.56 17.63
N SER A 76 29.62 5.88 17.41
CA SER A 76 30.71 6.73 17.89
C SER A 76 30.39 7.16 19.32
N GLU A 77 31.33 6.84 20.20
CA GLU A 77 31.52 7.31 21.57
C GLU A 77 30.31 7.28 22.50
N LYS A 78 30.12 6.13 23.15
CA LYS A 78 30.06 6.17 24.62
C LYS A 78 31.47 5.94 25.14
N GLU A 79 32.23 7.03 25.17
CA GLU A 79 33.53 7.11 25.84
C GLU A 79 33.34 6.70 27.33
N PRO A 80 34.21 5.83 27.87
CA PRO A 80 34.20 5.49 29.29
C PRO A 80 34.89 6.60 30.09
N GLU A 81 34.66 6.60 31.40
CA GLU A 81 35.37 7.38 32.45
C GLU A 81 34.79 8.76 32.82
N THR A 82 34.06 8.79 33.94
CA THR A 82 34.60 9.44 35.15
C THR A 82 33.77 9.09 36.38
N LYS A 83 34.42 8.37 37.30
CA LYS A 83 34.15 8.48 38.73
C LYS A 83 34.67 9.85 39.17
N GLU A 84 33.92 10.65 39.92
CA GLU A 84 34.44 11.21 41.18
C GLU A 84 33.34 11.87 42.05
N LYS A 85 33.37 11.47 43.32
CA LYS A 85 32.95 12.10 44.59
C LYS A 85 31.65 12.89 44.70
#